data_AF-A0A0B7FE43-F1
#
_entry.id   AF-A0A0B7FE43-F1
#
_cell.length_a   1.000
_cell.length_b   1.000
_cell.length_c   1.000
_cell.angle_alpha   90.00
_cell.angle_beta   90.00
_cell.angle_gamma   90.00
#
_symmetry.space_group_name_H-M   'P 1'
#
loop_
_entity.id
_entity.type
_entity.pdbx_description
1 polymer ?
#
loop_
_entity_poly.entity_id
_entity_poly.type
_entity_poly.pdbx_seq_one_letter_code
_entity_poly.pdbx_strand_id
1 'polypeptide(L)'
;MKLRQLQYAVQNEYTIPYLPHIFYFVLLLLLCILIPLNIALVGSDVVTTLKTDPIIDNPWWMPRDWPSFFRPQIAQKCQPASITDDMSLRTNSPMPLFKYVLRRAYRDKEAHDDPSNRIYPALYLANKLSNCEIRTITWRVEVPAAIMRYQAKIYCTLRGDQSSESELPDGMEFVTTFNLVDNPDLAPHDMVDYISTNVAPEPKGSPGDSYIVNSTLAELPVKSNSTNNVLGVLDGIHTDLSRAIWSQYRIWSARQDPGIFSTYFVEWFAQIGNYCPSTDDDEFYKSPCGNMTNPKRWHRSYGTTNDYGANNTFILPFNVTITNSFIALRDAIMIDLGNIDMASNIYVNKTYFNQAIRVDPYHVQAGNTIANLSGNLQMDSAKYWSFCSFWGCVNTSWAEALLNLSENTPLKGIALPYRPDNPQQSSVLNFRYLCPMFRRKSISALLVSVFATTFTIIASLYTLFDLYMPKVEAYHQKQKQEFARAINRNIEDQSEEDHLVGEPISKVNTFDSSQTLYVPVSQLEKEKDERYH
;
A
#
# COMPACT_ATOMS: atom_id res chain seq x y z
N MET A 1 35.63 49.61 -8.06
CA MET A 1 34.44 49.30 -8.88
C MET A 1 33.27 50.05 -8.25
N LYS A 2 32.85 51.19 -8.82
CA LYS A 2 31.72 51.98 -8.28
C LYS A 2 30.42 51.29 -8.70
N LEU A 3 29.62 50.81 -7.75
CA LEU A 3 28.22 50.47 -7.99
C LEU A 3 27.54 51.75 -8.50
N ARG A 4 27.13 51.77 -9.77
CA ARG A 4 26.25 52.82 -10.30
C ARG A 4 25.01 52.83 -9.40
N GLN A 5 24.68 54.00 -8.85
CA GLN A 5 23.40 54.21 -8.19
C GLN A 5 22.30 53.77 -9.16
N LEU A 6 21.42 52.87 -8.71
CA LEU A 6 20.19 52.52 -9.42
C LEU A 6 19.32 53.78 -9.50
N GLN A 7 19.51 54.58 -10.55
CA GLN A 7 18.58 55.65 -10.90
C GLN A 7 17.36 54.99 -11.54
N TYR A 8 16.17 55.29 -10.99
CA TYR A 8 14.92 54.75 -11.51
C TYR A 8 14.72 55.23 -12.95
N ALA A 9 14.26 54.33 -13.84
CA ALA A 9 13.99 54.66 -15.24
C ALA A 9 13.04 55.86 -15.40
N VAL A 10 12.14 56.12 -14.45
CA VAL A 10 11.25 57.31 -14.45
C VAL A 10 12.01 58.65 -14.39
N GLN A 11 13.24 58.67 -13.86
CA GLN A 11 14.05 59.90 -13.75
C GLN A 11 14.94 60.17 -14.96
N ASN A 12 15.06 59.24 -15.91
CA ASN A 12 15.74 59.50 -17.17
C ASN A 12 14.76 60.09 -18.18
N GLU A 13 15.11 61.24 -18.75
CA GLU A 13 14.37 61.83 -19.87
C GLU A 13 14.59 60.96 -21.13
N TYR A 14 13.72 59.98 -21.33
CA TYR A 14 13.72 59.16 -22.54
C TYR A 14 13.02 59.90 -23.68
N THR A 15 13.55 59.72 -24.89
CA THR A 15 12.98 60.31 -26.13
C THR A 15 11.61 59.74 -26.54
N ILE A 16 11.14 58.69 -25.87
CA ILE A 16 9.80 58.09 -26.00
C ILE A 16 9.13 58.09 -24.62
N PRO A 17 8.22 59.03 -24.31
CA PRO A 17 7.71 59.24 -22.95
C PRO A 17 6.81 58.10 -22.45
N TYR A 18 6.19 57.31 -23.34
CA TYR A 18 5.22 56.28 -22.97
C TYR A 18 5.86 54.92 -22.62
N LEU A 19 7.10 54.69 -23.03
CA LEU A 19 7.75 53.37 -22.96
C LEU A 19 8.04 52.90 -21.53
N PRO A 20 8.47 53.77 -20.59
CA PRO A 20 8.58 53.41 -19.17
C PRO A 20 7.22 53.04 -18.58
N HIS A 21 6.16 53.79 -18.89
CA HIS A 21 4.81 53.52 -18.40
C HIS A 21 4.27 52.17 -18.89
N ILE A 22 4.51 51.82 -20.15
CA ILE A 22 4.18 50.51 -20.71
C ILE A 22 4.96 49.40 -19.99
N PHE A 23 6.25 49.61 -19.73
CA PHE A 23 7.07 48.65 -18.99
C PHE A 23 6.53 48.40 -17.57
N TYR A 24 6.19 49.45 -16.82
CA TYR A 24 5.60 49.30 -15.49
C TYR A 24 4.22 48.63 -15.51
N PHE A 25 3.39 48.92 -16.51
CA PHE A 25 2.08 48.27 -16.67
C PHE A 25 2.23 46.76 -16.97
N VAL A 26 3.14 46.40 -17.89
CA VAL A 26 3.45 45.01 -18.20
C VAL A 26 4.05 44.30 -16.99
N LEU A 27 4.95 44.95 -16.25
CA LEU A 27 5.54 44.41 -15.03
C LEU A 27 4.47 44.13 -13.95
N LEU A 28 3.48 45.02 -13.80
CA LEU A 28 2.37 44.84 -12.86
C LEU A 28 1.52 43.62 -13.23
N LEU A 29 1.17 43.47 -14.52
CA LEU A 29 0.45 42.29 -15.02
C LEU A 29 1.26 41.00 -14.79
N LEU A 30 2.56 41.03 -15.06
CA LEU A 30 3.48 39.92 -14.81
C LEU A 30 3.53 39.56 -13.33
N LEU A 31 3.55 40.55 -12.44
CA LEU A 31 3.52 40.34 -10.99
C LEU A 31 2.23 39.68 -10.51
N CYS A 32 1.08 40.10 -11.03
CA CYS A 32 -0.21 39.49 -10.72
C CYS A 32 -0.27 38.00 -11.09
N ILE A 33 0.51 37.57 -12.09
CA ILE A 33 0.59 36.16 -12.52
C ILE A 33 1.71 35.42 -11.75
N LEU A 34 2.88 36.05 -11.60
CA LEU A 34 4.07 35.47 -10.98
C LEU A 34 3.87 35.14 -9.50
N ILE A 35 3.20 36.01 -8.75
CA ILE A 35 2.97 35.78 -7.32
C ILE A 35 2.18 34.48 -7.09
N PRO A 36 0.99 34.27 -7.68
CA PRO A 36 0.26 33.01 -7.56
C PRO A 36 1.07 31.80 -8.07
N LEU A 37 1.81 31.96 -9.18
CA LEU A 37 2.64 30.89 -9.73
C LEU A 37 3.78 30.50 -8.77
N ASN A 38 4.45 31.48 -8.16
CA ASN A 38 5.52 31.26 -7.19
C ASN A 38 4.97 30.65 -5.89
N ILE A 39 3.76 31.02 -5.46
CA ILE A 39 3.07 30.38 -4.33
C ILE A 39 2.81 28.89 -4.64
N ALA A 40 2.39 28.55 -5.85
CA ALA A 40 2.16 27.16 -6.25
C ALA A 40 3.48 26.37 -6.33
N LEU A 41 4.51 26.92 -6.99
CA LEU A 41 5.76 26.22 -7.24
C LEU A 41 6.64 26.08 -5.98
N VAL A 42 6.71 27.11 -5.14
CA VAL A 42 7.66 27.19 -4.01
C VAL A 42 6.97 27.03 -2.65
N GLY A 43 5.64 27.00 -2.61
CA GLY A 43 4.84 26.92 -1.38
C GLY A 43 4.69 25.53 -0.78
N SER A 44 5.20 24.49 -1.45
CA SER A 44 5.28 23.13 -0.92
C SER A 44 6.71 22.77 -0.53
N ASP A 45 6.87 22.21 0.66
CA ASP A 45 8.05 21.46 1.07
C ASP A 45 7.80 19.95 0.90
N VAL A 46 8.86 19.21 0.58
CA VAL A 46 8.83 17.75 0.57
C VAL A 46 9.29 17.27 1.94
N VAL A 47 8.40 16.59 2.67
CA VAL A 47 8.68 16.00 3.98
C VAL A 47 8.54 14.49 3.89
N THR A 48 9.48 13.75 4.46
CA THR A 48 9.39 12.28 4.54
C THR A 48 8.44 11.88 5.66
N THR A 49 7.47 11.03 5.35
CA THR A 49 6.47 10.54 6.31
C THR A 49 6.28 9.03 6.16
N LEU A 50 5.88 8.39 7.25
CA LEU A 50 5.54 6.96 7.25
C LEU A 50 4.09 6.78 6.80
N LYS A 51 3.88 6.05 5.70
CA LYS A 51 2.57 5.70 5.15
C LYS A 51 2.39 4.20 5.03
N THR A 52 1.16 3.72 5.16
CA THR A 52 0.81 2.32 4.88
C THR A 52 0.64 2.04 3.38
N ASP A 53 0.33 3.07 2.60
CA ASP A 53 0.21 3.00 1.15
C ASP A 53 1.38 3.76 0.49
N PRO A 54 2.16 3.13 -0.41
CA PRO A 54 3.25 3.78 -1.12
C PRO A 54 2.80 4.76 -2.22
N ILE A 55 1.51 5.07 -2.32
CA ILE A 55 1.02 6.14 -3.21
C ILE A 55 1.39 7.53 -2.65
N ILE A 56 2.10 8.29 -3.48
CA ILE A 56 2.45 9.68 -3.19
C ILE A 56 1.24 10.57 -3.49
N ASP A 57 0.83 11.36 -2.50
CA ASP A 57 -0.27 12.31 -2.68
C ASP A 57 0.16 13.50 -3.52
N ASN A 58 -0.79 14.04 -4.29
CA ASN A 58 -0.60 15.27 -5.02
C ASN A 58 -0.35 16.46 -4.06
N PRO A 59 0.36 17.51 -4.51
CA PRO A 59 0.49 18.75 -3.76
C PRO A 59 -0.87 19.32 -3.35
N TRP A 60 -0.93 19.99 -2.20
CA TRP A 60 -2.17 20.55 -1.62
C TRP A 60 -2.92 21.53 -2.54
N TRP A 61 -2.21 22.16 -3.48
CA TRP A 61 -2.74 23.13 -4.42
C TRP A 61 -3.15 22.50 -5.77
N MET A 62 -2.83 21.23 -6.00
CA MET A 62 -3.04 20.56 -7.28
C MET A 62 -4.31 19.70 -7.26
N PRO A 63 -5.28 19.92 -8.16
CA PRO A 63 -6.44 19.05 -8.31
C PRO A 63 -6.03 17.62 -8.68
N ARG A 64 -6.79 16.62 -8.21
CA ARG A 64 -6.47 15.20 -8.46
C ARG A 64 -6.51 14.83 -9.96
N ASP A 65 -7.37 15.49 -10.72
CA ASP A 65 -7.64 15.17 -12.12
C ASP A 65 -6.70 15.84 -13.11
N TRP A 66 -5.69 16.58 -12.63
CA TRP A 66 -4.74 17.23 -13.53
C TRP A 66 -3.84 16.20 -14.25
N PRO A 67 -3.56 16.43 -15.55
CA PRO A 67 -2.69 15.57 -16.35
C PRO A 67 -1.31 15.37 -15.72
N SER A 68 -0.74 14.17 -15.88
CA SER A 68 0.54 13.78 -15.28
C SER A 68 1.72 14.70 -15.69
N PHE A 69 1.68 15.29 -16.88
CA PHE A 69 2.75 16.16 -17.38
C PHE A 69 2.82 17.53 -16.68
N PHE A 70 1.75 17.97 -16.03
CA PHE A 70 1.77 19.19 -15.20
C PHE A 70 2.19 18.90 -13.75
N ARG A 71 2.41 17.64 -13.40
CA ARG A 71 2.83 17.27 -12.04
C ARG A 71 4.31 17.59 -11.85
N PRO A 72 4.68 18.17 -10.71
CA PRO A 72 6.10 18.33 -10.39
C PRO A 72 6.78 16.95 -10.42
N GLN A 73 7.92 16.86 -11.11
CA GLN A 73 8.70 15.62 -11.14
C GLN A 73 9.21 15.32 -9.73
N ILE A 74 8.70 14.24 -9.15
CA ILE A 74 9.16 13.76 -7.84
C ILE A 74 10.36 12.87 -8.09
N ALA A 75 11.56 13.38 -7.81
CA ALA A 75 12.80 12.63 -8.00
C ALA A 75 12.92 11.41 -7.07
N GLN A 76 12.18 11.39 -5.95
CA GLN A 76 12.21 10.32 -4.97
C GLN A 76 10.83 9.64 -4.88
N LYS A 77 10.81 8.33 -5.12
CA LYS A 77 9.64 7.49 -4.81
C LYS A 77 9.64 7.10 -3.33
N CYS A 78 8.56 6.47 -2.87
CA CYS A 78 8.57 5.85 -1.55
C CYS A 78 9.68 4.79 -1.47
N GLN A 79 10.39 4.73 -0.34
CA GLN A 79 11.40 3.71 -0.12
C GLN A 79 10.72 2.34 0.07
N PRO A 80 11.15 1.29 -0.66
CA PRO A 80 10.62 -0.04 -0.48
C PRO A 80 10.97 -0.58 0.91
N ALA A 81 10.09 -1.40 1.47
CA ALA A 81 10.37 -2.13 2.69
C ALA A 81 11.33 -3.29 2.39
N SER A 82 12.34 -3.48 3.23
CA SER A 82 13.26 -4.63 3.17
C SER A 82 12.72 -5.76 4.04
N ILE A 83 12.46 -6.92 3.43
CA ILE A 83 12.01 -8.12 4.12
C ILE A 83 13.22 -9.05 4.32
N THR A 84 13.39 -9.52 5.55
CA THR A 84 14.39 -10.52 5.96
C THR A 84 13.73 -11.80 6.46
N ASP A 85 14.51 -12.88 6.56
CA ASP A 85 14.01 -14.24 6.87
C ASP A 85 13.43 -14.39 8.29
N ASP A 86 13.76 -13.48 9.20
CA ASP A 86 13.35 -13.47 10.60
C ASP A 86 12.09 -12.63 10.87
N MET A 87 11.59 -11.92 9.86
CA MET A 87 10.40 -11.07 10.01
C MET A 87 9.11 -11.89 9.95
N SER A 88 8.28 -11.76 10.99
CA SER A 88 6.89 -12.25 10.99
C SER A 88 5.96 -11.17 10.44
N LEU A 89 5.51 -11.36 9.20
CA LEU A 89 4.67 -10.41 8.47
C LEU A 89 3.20 -10.75 8.64
N ARG A 90 2.34 -9.73 8.68
CA ARG A 90 0.88 -9.87 8.61
C ARG A 90 0.34 -9.06 7.45
N THR A 91 -0.82 -9.45 6.95
CA THR A 91 -1.55 -8.71 5.91
C THR A 91 -2.35 -7.56 6.52
N ASN A 92 -2.86 -6.66 5.67
CA ASN A 92 -3.88 -5.67 6.02
C ASN A 92 -5.32 -6.17 5.80
N SER A 93 -5.49 -7.49 5.70
CA SER A 93 -6.79 -8.16 5.59
C SER A 93 -7.68 -7.85 6.79
N PRO A 94 -9.03 -7.92 6.64
CA PRO A 94 -9.95 -7.83 7.78
C PRO A 94 -9.80 -8.99 8.78
N MET A 95 -9.06 -10.05 8.43
CA MET A 95 -8.76 -11.20 9.29
C MET A 95 -7.26 -11.55 9.25
N PRO A 96 -6.36 -10.75 9.84
CA PRO A 96 -4.92 -10.98 9.81
C PRO A 96 -4.49 -12.06 10.82
N LEU A 97 -5.07 -13.25 10.66
CA LEU A 97 -4.85 -14.44 11.49
C LEU A 97 -3.47 -15.06 11.24
N PHE A 98 -3.05 -15.10 9.97
CA PHE A 98 -1.84 -15.80 9.57
C PHE A 98 -0.62 -14.90 9.65
N LYS A 99 0.48 -15.51 10.11
CA LYS A 99 1.82 -14.92 10.10
C LYS A 99 2.59 -15.50 8.92
N TYR A 100 3.20 -14.65 8.11
CA TYR A 100 3.97 -15.02 6.93
C TYR A 100 5.44 -14.73 7.17
N VAL A 101 6.29 -15.70 6.87
CA VAL A 101 7.74 -15.57 6.91
C VAL A 101 8.26 -15.73 5.49
N LEU A 102 9.11 -14.81 5.04
CA LEU A 102 9.76 -14.93 3.75
C LEU A 102 10.73 -16.12 3.77
N ARG A 103 10.62 -16.99 2.77
CA ARG A 103 11.56 -18.08 2.57
C ARG A 103 12.58 -17.73 1.50
N ARG A 104 12.09 -17.22 0.37
CA ARG A 104 12.90 -16.92 -0.82
C ARG A 104 12.23 -15.83 -1.66
N ALA A 105 13.02 -15.00 -2.30
CA ALA A 105 12.57 -14.05 -3.31
C ALA A 105 13.44 -14.19 -4.56
N TYR A 106 12.83 -14.07 -5.73
CA TYR A 106 13.46 -14.37 -7.03
C TYR A 106 13.35 -13.17 -7.95
N ARG A 107 14.41 -12.89 -8.70
CA ARG A 107 14.37 -11.87 -9.76
C ARG A 107 13.59 -12.36 -10.95
N ASP A 108 13.84 -13.59 -11.40
CA ASP A 108 13.13 -14.23 -12.51
C ASP A 108 12.27 -15.40 -12.00
N LYS A 109 11.01 -15.48 -12.44
CA LYS A 109 10.10 -16.58 -12.11
C LYS A 109 10.52 -17.91 -12.74
N GLU A 110 11.14 -17.89 -13.91
CA GLU A 110 11.46 -19.10 -14.69
C GLU A 110 12.70 -19.83 -14.15
N ALA A 111 13.60 -19.11 -13.47
CA ALA A 111 14.82 -19.66 -12.87
C ALA A 111 14.72 -19.85 -11.34
N HIS A 112 13.60 -20.39 -10.85
CA HIS A 112 13.33 -20.54 -9.40
C HIS A 112 14.35 -21.40 -8.64
N ASP A 113 14.94 -22.41 -9.31
CA ASP A 113 15.87 -23.34 -8.66
C ASP A 113 17.33 -22.86 -8.66
N ASP A 114 17.63 -21.77 -9.39
CA ASP A 114 18.97 -21.19 -9.44
C ASP A 114 19.24 -20.35 -8.16
N PRO A 115 20.24 -20.72 -7.33
CA PRO A 115 20.60 -19.94 -6.16
C PRO A 115 21.10 -18.53 -6.49
N SER A 116 21.63 -18.30 -7.70
CA SER A 116 22.12 -16.98 -8.16
C SER A 116 21.00 -16.00 -8.49
N ASN A 117 19.78 -16.50 -8.69
CA ASN A 117 18.58 -15.71 -8.98
C ASN A 117 17.87 -15.19 -7.71
N ARG A 118 18.42 -15.50 -6.52
CA ARG A 118 17.82 -15.08 -5.25
C ARG A 118 18.16 -13.63 -4.92
N ILE A 119 17.15 -12.87 -4.50
CA ILE A 119 17.31 -11.51 -3.99
C ILE A 119 17.24 -11.54 -2.46
N TYR A 120 18.24 -10.97 -1.80
CA TYR A 120 18.26 -10.78 -0.35
C TYR A 120 19.01 -9.50 0.05
N PRO A 121 18.46 -8.63 0.92
CA PRO A 121 17.09 -8.67 1.44
C PRO A 121 16.04 -8.44 0.34
N ALA A 122 14.83 -8.97 0.51
CA ALA A 122 13.80 -8.84 -0.51
C ALA A 122 13.08 -7.49 -0.40
N LEU A 123 13.08 -6.70 -1.47
CA LEU A 123 12.39 -5.41 -1.49
C LEU A 123 10.90 -5.60 -1.80
N TYR A 124 10.04 -4.90 -1.07
CA TYR A 124 8.60 -4.95 -1.23
C TYR A 124 7.99 -3.55 -1.22
N LEU A 125 7.02 -3.30 -2.11
CA LEU A 125 6.40 -1.98 -2.29
C LEU A 125 4.87 -2.09 -2.35
N ALA A 126 4.28 -2.69 -1.30
CA ALA A 126 2.83 -2.93 -1.16
C ALA A 126 2.18 -3.60 -2.39
N ASN A 127 2.92 -4.48 -3.07
CA ASN A 127 2.40 -5.23 -4.20
C ASN A 127 1.24 -6.13 -3.72
N LYS A 128 0.14 -6.12 -4.48
CA LYS A 128 -1.05 -6.91 -4.16
C LYS A 128 -0.72 -8.40 -4.09
N LEU A 129 -1.29 -9.07 -3.09
CA LEU A 129 -1.16 -10.53 -2.89
C LEU A 129 -2.25 -11.34 -3.62
N SER A 130 -2.98 -10.71 -4.54
CA SER A 130 -4.02 -11.38 -5.32
C SER A 130 -3.49 -12.51 -6.20
N ASN A 131 -2.23 -12.46 -6.61
CA ASN A 131 -1.61 -13.48 -7.45
C ASN A 131 -0.72 -14.42 -6.61
N CYS A 132 -1.22 -14.80 -5.44
CA CYS A 132 -0.61 -15.79 -4.56
C CYS A 132 -1.32 -17.13 -4.66
N GLU A 133 -0.54 -18.20 -4.69
CA GLU A 133 -0.99 -19.58 -4.81
C GLU A 133 -0.39 -20.43 -3.68
N ILE A 134 -1.23 -21.25 -3.04
CA ILE A 134 -0.78 -22.21 -2.02
C ILE A 134 -0.32 -23.47 -2.75
N ARG A 135 0.96 -23.85 -2.57
CA ARG A 135 1.53 -25.04 -3.23
C ARG A 135 1.29 -26.30 -2.39
N THR A 136 1.73 -26.27 -1.14
CA THR A 136 1.69 -27.42 -0.22
C THR A 136 1.23 -26.98 1.15
N ILE A 137 0.45 -27.84 1.82
CA ILE A 137 0.14 -27.72 3.24
C ILE A 137 0.65 -28.99 3.93
N THR A 138 1.51 -28.81 4.93
CA THR A 138 1.98 -29.89 5.79
C THR A 138 1.29 -29.77 7.13
N TRP A 139 0.65 -30.85 7.57
CA TRP A 139 0.13 -30.98 8.92
C TRP A 139 1.03 -31.91 9.73
N ARG A 140 1.44 -31.44 10.89
CA ARG A 140 2.17 -32.22 11.89
C ARG A 140 1.30 -32.29 13.14
N VAL A 141 1.12 -33.49 13.69
CA VAL A 141 0.45 -33.67 14.98
C VAL A 141 1.35 -34.42 15.95
N GLU A 142 1.39 -33.96 17.20
CA GLU A 142 2.08 -34.65 18.30
C GLU A 142 1.06 -35.31 19.22
N VAL A 143 1.20 -36.61 19.49
CA VAL A 143 0.28 -37.44 20.27
C VAL A 143 1.02 -37.92 21.52
N PRO A 144 0.42 -37.91 22.73
CA PRO A 144 -0.99 -37.65 23.04
C PRO A 144 -1.34 -36.17 23.30
N ALA A 145 -0.38 -35.24 23.21
CA ALA A 145 -0.62 -33.83 23.52
C ALA A 145 -1.60 -33.14 22.54
N ALA A 146 -1.92 -33.76 21.41
CA ALA A 146 -2.78 -33.25 20.35
C ALA A 146 -2.36 -31.87 19.82
N ILE A 147 -1.05 -31.60 19.82
CA ILE A 147 -0.49 -30.34 19.30
C ILE A 147 -0.48 -30.45 17.78
N MET A 148 -1.30 -29.64 17.12
CA MET A 148 -1.45 -29.61 15.67
C MET A 148 -0.76 -28.39 15.09
N ARG A 149 0.19 -28.62 14.19
CA ARG A 149 0.92 -27.57 13.48
C ARG A 149 0.71 -27.71 11.99
N TYR A 150 0.11 -26.70 11.39
CA TYR A 150 -0.01 -26.57 9.95
C TYR A 150 1.07 -25.65 9.43
N GLN A 151 1.68 -26.02 8.30
CA GLN A 151 2.65 -25.20 7.60
C GLN A 151 2.28 -25.16 6.12
N ALA A 152 1.92 -23.98 5.62
CA ALA A 152 1.59 -23.80 4.21
C ALA A 152 2.69 -23.02 3.50
N LYS A 153 3.09 -23.50 2.31
CA LYS A 153 4.01 -22.83 1.40
C LYS A 153 3.20 -22.08 0.34
N ILE A 154 3.47 -20.78 0.22
CA ILE A 154 2.71 -19.85 -0.59
C ILE A 154 3.66 -19.19 -1.56
N TYR A 155 3.30 -19.21 -2.83
CA TYR A 155 4.08 -18.58 -3.88
C TYR A 155 3.29 -17.41 -4.46
N CYS A 156 3.87 -16.22 -4.40
CA CYS A 156 3.26 -14.98 -4.85
C CYS A 156 4.00 -14.45 -6.07
N THR A 157 3.26 -14.12 -7.12
CA THR A 157 3.81 -13.40 -8.27
C THR A 157 3.53 -11.91 -8.13
N LEU A 158 4.59 -11.13 -7.98
CA LEU A 158 4.51 -9.69 -7.79
C LEU A 158 4.62 -9.02 -9.16
N ARG A 159 3.64 -9.25 -10.04
CA ARG A 159 3.62 -8.62 -11.37
C ARG A 159 3.48 -7.11 -11.16
N GLY A 160 4.56 -6.37 -11.36
CA GLY A 160 4.55 -4.91 -11.27
C GLY A 160 3.79 -4.33 -12.47
N ASP A 161 2.67 -3.63 -12.21
CA ASP A 161 2.00 -2.79 -13.22
C ASP A 161 2.82 -1.52 -13.56
N GLN A 162 4.03 -1.37 -13.02
CA GLN A 162 4.92 -0.24 -13.30
C GLN A 162 6.37 -0.73 -13.46
N SER A 163 6.78 -0.86 -14.72
CA SER A 163 8.11 -0.59 -15.26
C SER A 163 9.33 -0.68 -14.31
N SER A 164 10.13 -1.74 -14.51
CA SER A 164 11.60 -1.69 -14.59
C SER A 164 12.38 -0.94 -13.51
N GLU A 165 12.16 -1.25 -12.23
CA GLU A 165 13.23 -1.08 -11.23
C GLU A 165 13.81 -2.46 -10.95
N SER A 166 15.04 -2.71 -11.43
CA SER A 166 15.73 -4.02 -11.47
C SER A 166 15.98 -4.68 -10.11
N GLU A 167 15.49 -4.09 -9.03
CA GLU A 167 15.75 -4.48 -7.64
C GLU A 167 14.53 -5.10 -6.95
N LEU A 168 13.32 -4.97 -7.52
CA LEU A 168 12.12 -5.64 -7.01
C LEU A 168 12.07 -7.11 -7.50
N PRO A 169 11.70 -8.07 -6.63
CA PRO A 169 11.57 -9.47 -7.03
C PRO A 169 10.25 -9.71 -7.77
N ASP A 170 10.31 -10.49 -8.87
CA ASP A 170 9.14 -10.90 -9.63
C ASP A 170 8.30 -11.96 -8.89
N GLY A 171 8.93 -12.75 -8.02
CA GLY A 171 8.28 -13.79 -7.25
C GLY A 171 8.80 -13.90 -5.82
N MET A 172 7.89 -14.12 -4.88
CA MET A 172 8.23 -14.39 -3.48
C MET A 172 7.59 -15.69 -3.00
N GLU A 173 8.35 -16.46 -2.22
CA GLU A 173 7.87 -17.65 -1.54
C GLU A 173 7.79 -17.37 -0.04
N PHE A 174 6.57 -17.47 0.50
CA PHE A 174 6.27 -17.32 1.91
C PHE A 174 5.94 -18.66 2.53
N VAL A 175 6.23 -18.76 3.83
CA VAL A 175 5.78 -19.86 4.67
C VAL A 175 4.89 -19.27 5.76
N THR A 176 3.69 -19.82 5.91
CA THR A 176 2.87 -19.56 7.08
C THR A 176 2.82 -20.78 7.98
N THR A 177 2.89 -20.56 9.29
CA THR A 177 2.69 -21.60 10.31
C THR A 177 1.47 -21.23 11.12
N PHE A 178 0.57 -22.20 11.31
CA PHE A 178 -0.65 -22.05 12.09
C PHE A 178 -0.75 -23.19 13.11
N ASN A 179 -0.79 -22.85 14.39
CA ASN A 179 -0.81 -23.81 15.50
C ASN A 179 -2.18 -23.84 16.17
N LEU A 180 -2.67 -25.04 16.40
CA LEU A 180 -3.92 -25.34 17.10
C LEU A 180 -3.66 -26.41 18.14
N VAL A 181 -4.17 -26.21 19.36
CA VAL A 181 -3.88 -27.08 20.50
C VAL A 181 -5.12 -27.14 21.38
N ASP A 182 -5.51 -28.32 21.84
CA ASP A 182 -6.66 -28.45 22.75
C ASP A 182 -6.41 -27.80 24.12
N ASN A 183 -5.15 -27.77 24.55
CA ASN A 183 -4.71 -27.11 25.77
C ASN A 183 -3.62 -26.06 25.48
N PRO A 184 -3.94 -24.75 25.58
CA PRO A 184 -2.99 -23.68 25.30
C PRO A 184 -1.81 -23.62 26.29
N ASP A 185 -1.90 -24.29 27.45
CA ASP A 185 -0.78 -24.38 28.40
C ASP A 185 0.37 -25.26 27.87
N LEU A 186 0.08 -26.15 26.92
CA LEU A 186 1.06 -27.10 26.37
C LEU A 186 1.82 -26.54 25.18
N ALA A 187 1.20 -25.65 24.39
CA ALA A 187 1.81 -25.02 23.22
C ALA A 187 1.00 -23.80 22.76
N PRO A 188 1.61 -22.88 21.98
CA PRO A 188 0.92 -21.70 21.45
C PRO A 188 -0.30 -22.07 20.58
N HIS A 189 -1.39 -21.32 20.73
CA HIS A 189 -2.62 -21.51 19.96
C HIS A 189 -2.99 -20.22 19.22
N ASP A 190 -2.69 -20.16 17.91
CA ASP A 190 -2.74 -18.91 17.13
C ASP A 190 -4.18 -18.33 17.03
N MET A 191 -5.20 -19.19 17.01
CA MET A 191 -6.61 -18.75 17.00
C MET A 191 -7.05 -18.16 18.35
N VAL A 192 -6.67 -18.79 19.48
CA VAL A 192 -6.95 -18.24 20.82
C VAL A 192 -6.25 -16.91 21.01
N ASP A 193 -4.98 -16.81 20.60
CA ASP A 193 -4.21 -15.57 20.62
C ASP A 193 -4.88 -14.47 19.79
N TYR A 194 -5.42 -14.82 18.61
CA TYR A 194 -6.14 -13.88 17.77
C TYR A 194 -7.47 -13.41 18.40
N ILE A 195 -8.25 -14.34 18.96
CA ILE A 195 -9.55 -14.04 19.59
C ILE A 195 -9.36 -13.20 20.84
N SER A 196 -8.40 -13.56 21.70
CA SER A 196 -8.12 -12.84 22.95
C SER A 196 -7.61 -11.42 22.71
N THR A 197 -6.84 -11.20 21.63
CA THR A 197 -6.31 -9.86 21.32
C THR A 197 -7.30 -8.96 20.57
N ASN A 198 -8.21 -9.52 19.76
CA ASN A 198 -9.04 -8.73 18.84
C ASN A 198 -10.55 -8.83 19.05
N VAL A 199 -11.04 -9.87 19.74
CA VAL A 199 -12.48 -10.18 19.82
C VAL A 199 -13.02 -10.01 21.25
N ALA A 200 -12.27 -10.46 22.26
CA ALA A 200 -12.62 -10.28 23.66
C ALA A 200 -11.67 -9.26 24.31
N PRO A 201 -12.07 -8.00 24.56
CA PRO A 201 -11.23 -7.12 25.39
C PRO A 201 -11.08 -7.77 26.76
N GLU A 202 -9.85 -7.84 27.28
CA GLU A 202 -9.58 -8.32 28.64
C GLU A 202 -10.59 -7.69 29.62
N PRO A 203 -11.39 -8.48 30.34
CA PRO A 203 -12.04 -7.95 31.52
C PRO A 203 -10.91 -7.64 32.51
N LYS A 204 -10.71 -6.36 32.84
CA LYS A 204 -9.86 -5.92 33.95
C LYS A 204 -10.33 -6.61 35.23
N GLY A 205 -9.78 -7.78 35.51
CA GLY A 205 -10.01 -8.59 36.69
C GLY A 205 -8.68 -8.79 37.41
N SER A 206 -8.74 -8.87 38.74
CA SER A 206 -7.58 -8.90 39.64
C SER A 206 -6.56 -10.00 39.27
N PRO A 207 -5.26 -9.78 39.55
CA PRO A 207 -4.22 -10.76 39.28
C PRO A 207 -4.41 -11.97 40.19
N GLY A 208 -4.72 -13.13 39.61
CA GLY A 208 -4.86 -14.39 40.34
C GLY A 208 -5.77 -15.43 39.69
N ASP A 209 -6.69 -15.03 38.81
CA ASP A 209 -7.60 -15.97 38.15
C ASP A 209 -7.02 -16.43 36.80
N SER A 210 -6.76 -17.74 36.69
CA SER A 210 -6.45 -18.39 35.41
C SER A 210 -7.68 -18.28 34.49
N TYR A 211 -7.59 -17.43 33.47
CA TYR A 211 -8.66 -17.20 32.52
C TYR A 211 -8.84 -18.42 31.60
N ILE A 212 -9.75 -19.33 31.94
CA ILE A 212 -10.43 -20.13 30.92
C ILE A 212 -11.38 -19.16 30.24
N VAL A 213 -10.96 -18.60 29.10
CA VAL A 213 -11.80 -17.73 28.27
C VAL A 213 -12.93 -18.55 27.67
N ASN A 214 -13.98 -18.80 28.44
CA ASN A 214 -15.30 -19.10 27.91
C ASN A 214 -16.02 -17.77 27.68
N SER A 215 -15.51 -16.95 26.76
CA SER A 215 -16.38 -15.95 26.14
C SER A 215 -17.35 -16.75 25.27
N THR A 216 -18.64 -16.68 25.56
CA THR A 216 -19.67 -17.27 24.70
C THR A 216 -19.71 -16.48 23.39
N LEU A 217 -18.74 -16.72 22.48
CA LEU A 217 -18.72 -16.14 21.14
C LEU A 217 -20.01 -16.45 20.36
N ALA A 218 -20.72 -17.50 20.79
CA ALA A 218 -22.08 -17.85 20.41
C ALA A 218 -23.08 -16.68 20.46
N GLU A 219 -22.89 -15.74 21.39
CA GLU A 219 -23.78 -14.61 21.66
C GLU A 219 -23.43 -13.36 20.83
N LEU A 220 -22.32 -13.39 20.08
CA LEU A 220 -21.95 -12.27 19.22
C LEU A 220 -23.02 -12.04 18.14
N PRO A 221 -23.24 -10.78 17.73
CA PRO A 221 -24.18 -10.47 16.66
C PRO A 221 -23.80 -11.22 15.38
N VAL A 222 -24.72 -12.04 14.88
CA VAL A 222 -24.52 -12.74 13.61
C VAL A 222 -24.60 -11.73 12.48
N LYS A 223 -23.45 -11.49 11.83
CA LYS A 223 -23.38 -10.71 10.60
C LYS A 223 -22.71 -11.53 9.52
N SER A 224 -23.33 -11.62 8.34
CA SER A 224 -22.76 -12.37 7.21
C SER A 224 -21.43 -11.80 6.72
N ASN A 225 -21.15 -10.52 6.95
CA ASN A 225 -19.88 -9.86 6.62
C ASN A 225 -18.80 -9.95 7.70
N SER A 226 -19.08 -10.62 8.83
CA SER A 226 -18.09 -10.77 9.90
C SER A 226 -17.08 -11.87 9.60
N THR A 227 -15.80 -11.59 9.84
CA THR A 227 -14.70 -12.57 9.75
C THR A 227 -14.83 -13.68 10.80
N ASN A 228 -15.65 -13.49 11.83
CA ASN A 228 -16.00 -14.53 12.80
C ASN A 228 -16.64 -15.76 12.15
N ASN A 229 -17.30 -15.61 10.98
CA ASN A 229 -17.84 -16.76 10.26
C ASN A 229 -16.73 -17.69 9.76
N VAL A 230 -15.60 -17.13 9.32
CA VAL A 230 -14.42 -17.89 8.87
C VAL A 230 -13.78 -18.59 10.07
N LEU A 231 -13.57 -17.84 11.16
CA LEU A 231 -12.97 -18.38 12.39
C LEU A 231 -13.81 -19.50 13.02
N GLY A 232 -15.14 -19.34 13.08
CA GLY A 232 -16.01 -20.36 13.68
C GLY A 232 -16.07 -21.65 12.88
N VAL A 233 -16.02 -21.57 11.55
CA VAL A 233 -15.91 -22.77 10.70
C VAL A 233 -14.53 -23.42 10.85
N LEU A 234 -13.45 -22.64 10.87
CA LEU A 234 -12.10 -23.18 11.14
C LEU A 234 -12.04 -23.92 12.47
N ASP A 235 -12.58 -23.32 13.54
CA ASP A 235 -12.62 -23.91 14.87
C ASP A 235 -13.49 -25.17 14.94
N GLY A 236 -14.67 -25.14 14.30
CA GLY A 236 -15.55 -26.31 14.23
C GLY A 236 -14.88 -27.50 13.52
N ILE A 237 -14.27 -27.27 12.36
CA ILE A 237 -13.55 -28.33 11.62
C ILE A 237 -12.29 -28.80 12.38
N HIS A 238 -11.60 -27.90 13.08
CA HIS A 238 -10.51 -28.27 13.98
C HIS A 238 -11.00 -29.17 15.12
N THR A 239 -12.13 -28.84 15.73
CA THR A 239 -12.76 -29.63 16.80
C THR A 239 -13.07 -31.04 16.30
N ASP A 240 -13.61 -31.18 15.08
CA ASP A 240 -13.82 -32.50 14.47
C ASP A 240 -12.51 -33.31 14.40
N LEU A 241 -11.42 -32.68 13.94
CA LEU A 241 -10.12 -33.34 13.82
C LEU A 241 -9.52 -33.73 15.17
N SER A 242 -9.56 -32.82 16.15
CA SER A 242 -9.14 -33.09 17.53
C SER A 242 -9.90 -34.30 18.10
N ARG A 243 -11.23 -34.32 17.96
CA ARG A 243 -12.07 -35.42 18.43
C ARG A 243 -11.74 -36.72 17.72
N ALA A 244 -11.43 -36.69 16.42
CA ALA A 244 -11.03 -37.88 15.68
C ALA A 244 -9.71 -38.47 16.22
N ILE A 245 -8.70 -37.63 16.45
CA ILE A 245 -7.40 -38.02 17.02
C ILE A 245 -7.57 -38.65 18.40
N TRP A 246 -8.30 -37.99 19.29
CA TRP A 246 -8.55 -38.49 20.64
C TRP A 246 -9.32 -39.80 20.64
N SER A 247 -10.30 -39.93 19.75
CA SER A 247 -11.06 -41.17 19.59
C SER A 247 -10.15 -42.31 19.15
N GLN A 248 -9.29 -42.05 18.16
CA GLN A 248 -8.36 -43.07 17.65
C GLN A 248 -7.34 -43.47 18.72
N TYR A 249 -6.77 -42.49 19.40
CA TYR A 249 -5.83 -42.73 20.49
C TYR A 249 -6.46 -43.59 21.59
N ARG A 250 -7.72 -43.34 21.97
CA ARG A 250 -8.44 -44.17 22.95
C ARG A 250 -8.66 -45.60 22.47
N ILE A 251 -9.10 -45.78 21.22
CA ILE A 251 -9.33 -47.11 20.63
C ILE A 251 -8.03 -47.92 20.59
N TRP A 252 -6.92 -47.28 20.20
CA TRP A 252 -5.61 -47.93 20.17
C TRP A 252 -5.07 -48.24 21.56
N SER A 253 -5.22 -47.29 22.51
CA SER A 253 -4.85 -47.51 23.91
C SER A 253 -5.58 -48.71 24.50
N ALA A 254 -6.87 -48.90 24.15
CA ALA A 254 -7.64 -50.06 24.59
C ALA A 254 -7.16 -51.38 24.00
N ARG A 255 -6.60 -51.35 22.78
CA ARG A 255 -6.06 -52.53 22.09
C ARG A 255 -4.63 -52.88 22.50
N GLN A 256 -3.97 -52.03 23.30
CA GLN A 256 -2.55 -52.13 23.66
C GLN A 256 -1.63 -52.26 22.43
N ASP A 257 -1.97 -51.55 21.35
CA ASP A 257 -1.22 -51.63 20.09
C ASP A 257 0.12 -50.87 20.24
N PRO A 258 1.28 -51.54 20.11
CA PRO A 258 2.59 -50.91 20.27
C PRO A 258 2.97 -49.96 19.12
N GLY A 259 2.14 -49.85 18.07
CA GLY A 259 2.44 -49.07 16.86
C GLY A 259 2.16 -47.56 16.92
N ILE A 260 1.85 -46.98 18.10
CA ILE A 260 1.58 -45.53 18.20
C ILE A 260 2.90 -44.76 18.20
N PHE A 261 3.09 -43.90 17.20
CA PHE A 261 4.16 -42.91 17.19
C PHE A 261 3.77 -41.65 17.96
N SER A 262 4.78 -40.95 18.47
CA SER A 262 4.61 -39.67 19.17
C SER A 262 4.30 -38.51 18.24
N THR A 263 4.55 -38.65 16.93
CA THR A 263 4.30 -37.60 15.94
C THR A 263 3.68 -38.23 14.70
N TYR A 264 2.91 -37.48 13.92
CA TYR A 264 2.50 -37.87 12.58
C TYR A 264 2.59 -36.66 11.66
N PHE A 265 2.87 -36.93 10.39
CA PHE A 265 2.98 -35.92 9.34
C PHE A 265 2.06 -36.30 8.19
N VAL A 266 1.35 -35.31 7.65
CA VAL A 266 0.59 -35.41 6.40
C VAL A 266 0.94 -34.23 5.52
N GLU A 267 1.40 -34.51 4.31
CA GLU A 267 1.67 -33.49 3.29
C GLU A 267 0.59 -33.55 2.20
N TRP A 268 -0.01 -32.40 1.91
CA TRP A 268 -1.14 -32.26 1.00
C TRP A 268 -0.91 -31.15 -0.03
N PHE A 269 -1.26 -31.41 -1.30
CA PHE A 269 -1.19 -30.43 -2.39
C PHE A 269 -2.46 -29.59 -2.51
N ALA A 270 -2.31 -28.28 -2.43
CA ALA A 270 -3.45 -27.36 -2.31
C ALA A 270 -4.10 -26.89 -3.61
N GLN A 271 -3.38 -26.93 -4.73
CA GLN A 271 -3.86 -26.40 -6.01
C GLN A 271 -4.59 -27.45 -6.87
N ILE A 272 -5.56 -27.03 -7.67
CA ILE A 272 -6.10 -27.80 -8.82
C ILE A 272 -5.16 -27.53 -9.99
N GLY A 273 -4.37 -28.52 -10.41
CA GLY A 273 -3.34 -28.32 -11.44
C GLY A 273 -2.18 -29.32 -11.34
N ASN A 274 -1.16 -29.14 -12.17
CA ASN A 274 -0.14 -30.15 -12.50
C ASN A 274 0.87 -30.52 -11.40
N TYR A 275 0.63 -30.24 -10.12
CA TYR A 275 1.66 -30.40 -9.08
C TYR A 275 1.55 -31.71 -8.28
N CYS A 276 0.77 -32.68 -8.75
CA CYS A 276 0.67 -33.96 -8.08
C CYS A 276 1.73 -34.95 -8.59
N PRO A 277 2.23 -35.86 -7.74
CA PRO A 277 3.17 -36.89 -8.16
C PRO A 277 2.54 -37.73 -9.28
N SER A 278 3.22 -37.79 -10.43
CA SER A 278 2.87 -38.69 -11.53
C SER A 278 3.39 -40.09 -11.22
N THR A 279 2.78 -41.11 -11.80
CA THR A 279 3.31 -42.49 -11.77
C THR A 279 4.47 -42.70 -12.73
N ASP A 280 4.75 -41.73 -13.61
CA ASP A 280 5.88 -41.76 -14.54
C ASP A 280 7.12 -41.12 -13.88
N ASP A 281 8.18 -41.92 -13.73
CA ASP A 281 9.42 -41.59 -13.00
C ASP A 281 10.16 -40.34 -13.52
N ASP A 282 9.91 -39.90 -14.76
CA ASP A 282 10.61 -38.79 -15.40
C ASP A 282 9.93 -37.40 -15.23
N GLU A 283 8.69 -37.34 -14.71
CA GLU A 283 7.94 -36.09 -14.53
C GLU A 283 7.27 -35.98 -13.15
N PHE A 284 8.08 -36.11 -12.10
CA PHE A 284 7.65 -35.78 -10.74
C PHE A 284 7.07 -34.34 -10.69
N TYR A 285 5.81 -34.21 -10.25
CA TYR A 285 5.06 -32.95 -10.11
C TYR A 285 4.65 -32.24 -11.42
N LYS A 286 4.30 -32.99 -12.48
CA LYS A 286 3.60 -32.44 -13.65
C LYS A 286 2.18 -32.98 -13.91
N SER A 287 1.67 -33.88 -13.06
CA SER A 287 0.35 -34.47 -13.26
C SER A 287 -0.79 -33.62 -12.65
N PRO A 288 -1.94 -33.49 -13.33
CA PRO A 288 -3.07 -32.74 -12.80
C PRO A 288 -3.58 -33.40 -11.52
N CYS A 289 -3.47 -32.68 -10.41
CA CYS A 289 -4.16 -32.97 -9.18
C CYS A 289 -5.66 -33.01 -9.47
N GLY A 290 -6.28 -34.19 -9.28
CA GLY A 290 -7.73 -34.35 -9.42
C GLY A 290 -8.52 -33.49 -8.43
N ASN A 291 -9.80 -33.82 -8.18
CA ASN A 291 -10.62 -33.02 -7.26
C ASN A 291 -9.94 -32.81 -5.89
N MET A 292 -10.22 -31.71 -5.21
CA MET A 292 -9.63 -31.33 -3.93
C MET A 292 -9.84 -32.38 -2.83
N THR A 293 -10.94 -33.11 -2.90
CA THR A 293 -11.29 -34.22 -2.02
C THR A 293 -10.59 -35.53 -2.37
N ASN A 294 -9.74 -35.55 -3.42
CA ASN A 294 -9.09 -36.77 -3.91
C ASN A 294 -7.95 -37.20 -2.97
N PRO A 295 -7.97 -38.45 -2.46
CA PRO A 295 -6.90 -38.99 -1.62
C PRO A 295 -5.51 -38.97 -2.29
N LYS A 296 -5.44 -38.98 -3.63
CA LYS A 296 -4.16 -38.90 -4.38
C LYS A 296 -3.37 -37.59 -4.13
N ARG A 297 -4.00 -36.59 -3.51
CA ARG A 297 -3.33 -35.34 -3.09
C ARG A 297 -2.50 -35.48 -1.82
N TRP A 298 -2.65 -36.59 -1.09
CA TRP A 298 -1.81 -36.92 0.05
C TRP A 298 -0.47 -37.41 -0.48
N HIS A 299 0.52 -36.52 -0.46
CA HIS A 299 1.85 -36.82 -0.96
C HIS A 299 2.57 -37.83 -0.07
N ARG A 300 2.56 -37.56 1.24
CA ARG A 300 3.26 -38.33 2.25
C ARG A 300 2.43 -38.34 3.53
N SER A 301 2.37 -39.50 4.17
CA SER A 301 1.73 -39.70 5.45
C SER A 301 2.57 -40.66 6.29
N TYR A 302 3.19 -40.20 7.37
CA TYR A 302 4.13 -41.03 8.14
C TYR A 302 4.19 -40.67 9.62
N GLY A 303 4.50 -41.66 10.48
CA GLY A 303 4.62 -41.48 11.93
C GLY A 303 5.97 -40.93 12.41
N THR A 304 7.06 -41.10 11.67
CA THR A 304 8.34 -40.44 12.03
C THR A 304 9.14 -40.06 10.80
N THR A 305 10.04 -39.08 10.94
CA THR A 305 11.01 -38.71 9.88
C THR A 305 11.88 -39.89 9.43
N ASN A 306 11.97 -40.95 10.24
CA ASN A 306 12.78 -42.13 9.99
C ASN A 306 12.00 -43.23 9.23
N ASP A 307 10.66 -43.12 9.16
CA ASP A 307 9.80 -44.23 8.71
C ASP A 307 9.26 -44.06 7.28
N TYR A 308 9.50 -42.92 6.61
CA TYR A 308 9.14 -42.67 5.18
C TYR A 308 7.77 -43.19 4.69
N GLY A 309 6.80 -43.41 5.58
CA GLY A 309 5.46 -43.90 5.25
C GLY A 309 5.16 -45.36 5.58
N ALA A 310 5.95 -46.07 6.39
CA ALA A 310 5.68 -47.49 6.66
C ALA A 310 4.46 -47.73 7.56
N ASN A 311 4.03 -46.75 8.36
CA ASN A 311 2.81 -46.90 9.17
C ASN A 311 1.98 -45.61 9.28
N ASN A 312 0.93 -45.52 8.45
CA ASN A 312 -0.10 -44.47 8.45
C ASN A 312 -1.44 -44.95 9.05
N THR A 313 -1.47 -46.14 9.65
CA THR A 313 -2.71 -46.78 10.13
C THR A 313 -3.44 -45.97 11.22
N PHE A 314 -2.71 -45.13 11.97
CA PHE A 314 -3.31 -44.24 12.96
C PHE A 314 -4.19 -43.16 12.30
N ILE A 315 -3.70 -42.50 11.26
CA ILE A 315 -4.35 -41.32 10.64
C ILE A 315 -5.31 -41.67 9.50
N LEU A 316 -5.12 -42.82 8.85
CA LEU A 316 -5.96 -43.25 7.72
C LEU A 316 -7.46 -43.30 8.02
N PRO A 317 -7.92 -43.77 9.21
CA PRO A 317 -9.35 -43.93 9.47
C PRO A 317 -10.16 -42.64 9.43
N PHE A 318 -9.55 -41.48 9.69
CA PHE A 318 -10.21 -40.17 9.70
C PHE A 318 -9.64 -39.22 8.64
N ASN A 319 -9.29 -39.77 7.48
CA ASN A 319 -8.72 -39.02 6.37
C ASN A 319 -9.66 -37.95 5.81
N VAL A 320 -10.98 -38.12 5.94
CA VAL A 320 -11.96 -37.12 5.50
C VAL A 320 -11.90 -35.91 6.41
N THR A 321 -11.84 -36.11 7.73
CA THR A 321 -11.68 -34.99 8.68
C THR A 321 -10.36 -34.23 8.48
N ILE A 322 -9.24 -34.93 8.20
CA ILE A 322 -7.96 -34.29 7.84
C ILE A 322 -8.10 -33.50 6.53
N THR A 323 -8.78 -34.06 5.53
CA THR A 323 -8.97 -33.37 4.24
C THR A 323 -9.85 -32.12 4.40
N ASN A 324 -10.92 -32.20 5.19
CA ASN A 324 -11.76 -31.05 5.52
C ASN A 324 -10.94 -29.94 6.19
N SER A 325 -10.03 -30.27 7.11
CA SER A 325 -9.19 -29.27 7.78
C SER A 325 -8.21 -28.58 6.83
N PHE A 326 -7.62 -29.32 5.89
CA PHE A 326 -6.77 -28.73 4.84
C PHE A 326 -7.55 -27.79 3.92
N ILE A 327 -8.76 -28.17 3.49
CA ILE A 327 -9.63 -27.33 2.66
C ILE A 327 -9.99 -26.05 3.40
N ALA A 328 -10.42 -26.17 4.66
CA ALA A 328 -10.80 -25.04 5.49
C ALA A 328 -9.62 -24.08 5.71
N LEU A 329 -8.44 -24.60 6.03
CA LEU A 329 -7.23 -23.80 6.20
C LEU A 329 -6.82 -23.10 4.90
N ARG A 330 -6.80 -23.83 3.78
CA ARG A 330 -6.47 -23.27 2.45
C ARG A 330 -7.34 -22.07 2.15
N ASP A 331 -8.66 -22.23 2.24
CA ASP A 331 -9.62 -21.20 1.85
C ASP A 331 -9.59 -19.99 2.80
N ALA A 332 -9.21 -20.19 4.06
CA ALA A 332 -9.01 -19.11 5.02
C ALA A 332 -7.74 -18.31 4.71
N ILE A 333 -6.64 -18.98 4.34
CA ILE A 333 -5.41 -18.32 3.89
C ILE A 333 -5.69 -17.51 2.63
N MET A 334 -6.45 -18.06 1.67
CA MET A 334 -6.81 -17.33 0.44
C MET A 334 -7.63 -16.07 0.71
N ILE A 335 -8.53 -16.10 1.71
CA ILE A 335 -9.25 -14.90 2.18
C ILE A 335 -8.28 -13.89 2.77
N ASP A 336 -7.33 -14.33 3.60
CA ASP A 336 -6.36 -13.44 4.24
C ASP A 336 -5.36 -12.79 3.25
N LEU A 337 -5.04 -13.48 2.15
CA LEU A 337 -4.25 -12.93 1.05
C LEU A 337 -5.06 -11.99 0.14
N GLY A 338 -6.38 -11.91 0.31
CA GLY A 338 -7.28 -11.16 -0.56
C GLY A 338 -7.35 -11.74 -1.98
N ASN A 339 -7.13 -13.06 -2.12
CA ASN A 339 -7.31 -13.83 -3.35
C ASN A 339 -8.57 -14.71 -3.22
N ILE A 340 -9.74 -14.07 -3.16
CA ILE A 340 -11.02 -14.75 -2.92
C ILE A 340 -11.63 -15.16 -4.25
N ASP A 341 -11.64 -16.47 -4.54
CA ASP A 341 -12.48 -17.02 -5.60
C ASP A 341 -13.91 -17.26 -5.06
N MET A 342 -14.86 -16.45 -5.52
CA MET A 342 -16.26 -16.53 -5.10
C MET A 342 -16.96 -17.83 -5.53
N ALA A 343 -16.41 -18.56 -6.51
CA ALA A 343 -16.97 -19.83 -6.97
C ALA A 343 -16.40 -21.05 -6.22
N SER A 344 -15.13 -20.99 -5.79
CA SER A 344 -14.40 -22.15 -5.27
C SER A 344 -13.81 -21.97 -3.88
N ASN A 345 -14.45 -21.17 -3.02
CA ASN A 345 -14.05 -20.99 -1.62
C ASN A 345 -15.21 -21.34 -0.68
N ILE A 346 -14.95 -22.23 0.29
CA ILE A 346 -15.97 -22.82 1.16
C ILE A 346 -16.68 -21.79 2.06
N TYR A 347 -16.04 -20.65 2.36
CA TYR A 347 -16.62 -19.66 3.26
C TYR A 347 -17.61 -18.77 2.52
N VAL A 348 -17.31 -18.39 1.28
CA VAL A 348 -18.12 -17.43 0.50
C VAL A 348 -19.18 -18.10 -0.37
N ASN A 349 -19.09 -19.41 -0.58
CA ASN A 349 -20.02 -20.16 -1.41
C ASN A 349 -20.54 -21.42 -0.71
N LYS A 350 -21.81 -21.40 -0.31
CA LYS A 350 -22.46 -22.53 0.38
C LYS A 350 -22.63 -23.76 -0.51
N THR A 351 -22.86 -23.58 -1.81
CA THR A 351 -22.92 -24.71 -2.75
C THR A 351 -21.57 -25.41 -2.84
N TYR A 352 -20.48 -24.65 -2.93
CA TYR A 352 -19.14 -25.21 -2.93
C TYR A 352 -18.77 -25.86 -1.59
N PHE A 353 -19.14 -25.23 -0.47
CA PHE A 353 -19.00 -25.84 0.87
C PHE A 353 -19.63 -27.25 0.90
N ASN A 354 -20.86 -27.38 0.41
CA ASN A 354 -21.59 -28.65 0.38
C ASN A 354 -20.97 -29.72 -0.54
N GLN A 355 -20.18 -29.31 -1.53
CA GLN A 355 -19.47 -30.22 -2.44
C GLN A 355 -18.09 -30.62 -1.91
N ALA A 356 -17.39 -29.68 -1.25
CA ALA A 356 -16.01 -29.84 -0.81
C ALA A 356 -15.91 -30.49 0.57
N ILE A 357 -16.72 -30.06 1.53
CA ILE A 357 -16.74 -30.59 2.90
C ILE A 357 -17.61 -31.85 2.95
N ARG A 358 -17.11 -32.90 3.62
CA ARG A 358 -17.79 -34.20 3.71
C ARG A 358 -17.94 -34.62 5.17
N VAL A 359 -19.05 -35.29 5.48
CA VAL A 359 -19.22 -35.96 6.78
C VAL A 359 -18.29 -37.18 6.81
N ASP A 360 -17.44 -37.27 7.82
CA ASP A 360 -16.57 -38.42 8.03
C ASP A 360 -17.33 -39.54 8.76
N PRO A 361 -17.56 -40.72 8.14
CA PRO A 361 -18.22 -41.84 8.80
C PRO A 361 -17.43 -42.37 10.01
N TYR A 362 -16.14 -42.04 10.13
CA TYR A 362 -15.29 -42.43 11.23
C TYR A 362 -15.86 -42.03 12.60
N HIS A 363 -16.45 -40.83 12.73
CA HIS A 363 -16.99 -40.39 14.02
C HIS A 363 -18.08 -41.32 14.55
N VAL A 364 -18.97 -41.81 13.68
CA VAL A 364 -20.00 -42.78 14.06
C VAL A 364 -19.38 -44.12 14.45
N GLN A 365 -18.42 -44.61 13.66
CA GLN A 365 -17.73 -45.87 13.93
C GLN A 365 -16.94 -45.85 15.24
N ALA A 366 -16.21 -44.76 15.46
CA ALA A 366 -15.41 -44.55 16.66
C ALA A 366 -16.29 -44.38 17.90
N GLY A 367 -17.37 -43.60 17.82
CA GLY A 367 -18.35 -43.47 18.90
C GLY A 367 -18.94 -44.81 19.33
N ASN A 368 -19.37 -45.64 18.37
CA ASN A 368 -19.88 -46.99 18.63
C ASN A 368 -18.81 -47.91 19.25
N THR A 369 -17.56 -47.80 18.79
CA THR A 369 -16.45 -48.60 19.32
C THR A 369 -16.15 -48.20 20.77
N ILE A 370 -16.06 -46.90 21.05
CA ILE A 370 -15.74 -46.34 22.37
C ILE A 370 -16.85 -46.62 23.38
N ALA A 371 -18.12 -46.58 22.96
CA ALA A 371 -19.25 -46.93 23.81
C ALA A 371 -19.21 -48.40 24.30
N ASN A 372 -18.60 -49.28 23.51
CA ASN A 372 -18.45 -50.71 23.81
C ASN A 372 -17.12 -51.07 24.50
N LEU A 373 -16.23 -50.11 24.76
CA LEU A 373 -15.01 -50.34 25.54
C LEU A 373 -15.35 -50.58 27.02
N SER A 374 -14.46 -51.24 27.75
CA SER A 374 -14.61 -51.49 29.19
C SER A 374 -13.75 -50.53 30.03
N GLY A 375 -14.24 -50.17 31.22
CA GLY A 375 -13.49 -49.40 32.22
C GLY A 375 -13.36 -47.91 31.87
N ASN A 376 -12.25 -47.28 32.26
CA ASN A 376 -12.05 -45.82 32.15
C ASN A 376 -11.94 -45.29 30.71
N LEU A 377 -11.84 -46.19 29.72
CA LEU A 377 -11.80 -45.83 28.30
C LEU A 377 -13.18 -45.78 27.66
N GLN A 378 -14.20 -46.33 28.34
CA GLN A 378 -15.60 -46.24 27.90
C GLN A 378 -16.09 -44.81 27.99
N MET A 379 -16.85 -44.38 26.98
CA MET A 379 -17.53 -43.09 26.98
C MET A 379 -18.97 -43.29 26.55
N ASP A 380 -19.90 -42.71 27.31
CA ASP A 380 -21.30 -42.68 26.91
C ASP A 380 -21.49 -41.93 25.58
N SER A 381 -22.48 -42.34 24.81
CA SER A 381 -22.78 -41.78 23.49
C SER A 381 -23.08 -40.27 23.57
N ALA A 382 -23.84 -39.82 24.57
CA ALA A 382 -24.14 -38.39 24.72
C ALA A 382 -22.88 -37.58 25.02
N LYS A 383 -21.93 -38.16 25.76
CA LYS A 383 -20.64 -37.54 26.06
C LYS A 383 -19.70 -37.54 24.85
N TYR A 384 -19.73 -38.60 24.04
CA TYR A 384 -18.96 -38.69 22.79
C TYR A 384 -19.36 -37.59 21.81
N TRP A 385 -20.67 -37.44 21.59
CA TRP A 385 -21.24 -36.49 20.63
C TRP A 385 -21.26 -35.03 21.08
N SER A 386 -20.70 -34.71 22.25
CA SER A 386 -20.55 -33.33 22.72
C SER A 386 -19.34 -32.65 22.06
N PHE A 387 -19.54 -32.15 20.83
CA PHE A 387 -18.52 -31.48 20.04
C PHE A 387 -18.58 -29.97 20.30
N CYS A 388 -17.81 -29.54 21.31
CA CYS A 388 -17.74 -28.15 21.75
C CYS A 388 -16.52 -27.43 21.17
N SER A 389 -16.76 -26.22 20.66
CA SER A 389 -15.78 -25.24 20.18
C SER A 389 -16.00 -23.90 20.91
N PHE A 390 -15.20 -22.86 20.62
CA PHE A 390 -15.41 -21.53 21.22
C PHE A 390 -16.74 -20.88 20.82
N TRP A 391 -17.34 -21.33 19.71
CA TRP A 391 -18.64 -20.84 19.23
C TRP A 391 -19.82 -21.56 19.87
N GLY A 392 -19.62 -22.76 20.40
CA GLY A 392 -20.67 -23.50 21.11
C GLY A 392 -20.51 -25.00 21.00
N CYS A 393 -21.53 -25.74 21.43
CA CYS A 393 -21.56 -27.20 21.31
C CYS A 393 -22.65 -27.63 20.32
N VAL A 394 -22.33 -28.66 19.55
CA VAL A 394 -23.25 -29.40 18.68
C VAL A 394 -23.25 -30.88 19.07
N ASN A 395 -24.35 -31.58 18.76
CA ASN A 395 -24.53 -33.00 19.08
C ASN A 395 -24.16 -33.95 17.92
N THR A 396 -23.46 -33.42 16.92
CA THR A 396 -22.97 -34.11 15.72
C THR A 396 -21.54 -33.61 15.45
N SER A 397 -20.88 -34.12 14.41
CA SER A 397 -19.69 -33.41 13.90
C SER A 397 -20.06 -32.00 13.42
N TRP A 398 -19.14 -31.06 13.51
CA TRP A 398 -19.32 -29.70 12.98
C TRP A 398 -19.49 -29.70 11.47
N ALA A 399 -18.77 -30.56 10.75
CA ALA A 399 -18.96 -30.76 9.32
C ALA A 399 -20.42 -31.11 8.99
N GLU A 400 -21.01 -32.07 9.70
CA GLU A 400 -22.43 -32.44 9.54
C GLU A 400 -23.38 -31.32 9.95
N ALA A 401 -23.14 -30.70 11.10
CA ALA A 401 -23.97 -29.60 11.59
C ALA A 401 -24.00 -28.44 10.58
N LEU A 402 -22.85 -28.06 10.02
CA LEU A 402 -22.74 -26.99 9.03
C LEU A 402 -23.31 -27.37 7.67
N LEU A 403 -23.18 -28.64 7.24
CA LEU A 403 -23.76 -29.13 5.99
C LEU A 403 -25.29 -29.08 6.00
N ASN A 404 -25.91 -29.44 7.12
CA ASN A 404 -27.36 -29.48 7.28
C ASN A 404 -28.04 -28.09 7.39
N LEU A 405 -27.27 -27.01 7.45
CA LEU A 405 -27.80 -25.65 7.48
C LEU A 405 -28.21 -25.15 6.09
N SER A 406 -29.39 -24.54 6.03
CA SER A 406 -29.78 -23.68 4.91
C SER A 406 -28.92 -22.43 4.86
N GLU A 407 -28.82 -21.85 3.66
CA GLU A 407 -28.08 -20.62 3.43
C GLU A 407 -28.56 -19.48 4.35
N ASN A 408 -27.63 -18.68 4.87
CA ASN A 408 -27.89 -17.53 5.77
C ASN A 408 -28.52 -17.89 7.11
N THR A 409 -28.68 -19.18 7.43
CA THR A 409 -29.21 -19.62 8.72
C THR A 409 -28.06 -19.72 9.72
N PRO A 410 -28.09 -18.97 10.83
CA PRO A 410 -26.99 -19.00 11.77
C PRO A 410 -26.97 -20.29 12.59
N LEU A 411 -25.76 -20.80 12.84
CA LEU A 411 -25.49 -21.83 13.84
C LEU A 411 -24.47 -21.28 14.82
N LYS A 412 -24.89 -21.07 16.08
CA LYS A 412 -23.98 -20.72 17.18
C LYS A 412 -23.06 -19.51 16.87
N GLY A 413 -23.61 -18.46 16.26
CA GLY A 413 -22.84 -17.27 15.89
C GLY A 413 -22.22 -17.29 14.48
N ILE A 414 -22.32 -18.41 13.75
CA ILE A 414 -21.74 -18.62 12.41
C ILE A 414 -22.85 -18.55 11.36
N ALA A 415 -22.71 -17.70 10.34
CA ALA A 415 -23.57 -17.66 9.18
C ALA A 415 -22.77 -17.90 7.89
N LEU A 416 -23.22 -18.87 7.09
CA LEU A 416 -22.67 -19.17 5.77
C LEU A 416 -23.69 -18.88 4.66
N PRO A 417 -23.29 -18.25 3.54
CA PRO A 417 -21.93 -17.84 3.19
C PRO A 417 -21.50 -16.53 3.88
N TYR A 418 -20.19 -16.44 4.11
CA TYR A 418 -19.48 -15.21 4.42
C TYR A 418 -19.53 -14.24 3.24
N ARG A 419 -19.93 -12.98 3.48
CA ARG A 419 -20.03 -11.92 2.48
C ARG A 419 -19.14 -10.74 2.86
N PRO A 420 -17.85 -10.73 2.51
CA PRO A 420 -16.96 -9.62 2.85
C PRO A 420 -17.47 -8.30 2.25
N ASP A 421 -17.30 -7.19 2.96
CA ASP A 421 -17.76 -5.87 2.50
C ASP A 421 -17.09 -5.44 1.18
N ASN A 422 -15.82 -5.79 0.99
CA ASN A 422 -15.05 -5.53 -0.22
C ASN A 422 -14.37 -6.82 -0.74
N PRO A 423 -15.08 -7.68 -1.48
CA PRO A 423 -14.53 -8.96 -1.96
C PRO A 423 -13.39 -8.80 -2.98
N GLN A 424 -13.33 -7.65 -3.66
CA GLN A 424 -12.30 -7.36 -4.69
C GLN A 424 -11.05 -6.68 -4.14
N GLN A 425 -11.03 -6.34 -2.84
CA GLN A 425 -9.87 -5.67 -2.25
C GLN A 425 -8.77 -6.69 -1.99
N SER A 426 -7.73 -6.66 -2.82
CA SER A 426 -6.53 -7.47 -2.61
C SER A 426 -5.78 -7.02 -1.36
N SER A 427 -5.30 -7.97 -0.57
CA SER A 427 -4.49 -7.67 0.61
C SER A 427 -3.05 -7.37 0.23
N VAL A 428 -2.38 -6.61 1.08
CA VAL A 428 -0.94 -6.31 1.02
C VAL A 428 -0.32 -6.62 2.37
N LEU A 429 0.99 -6.86 2.39
CA LEU A 429 1.71 -7.00 3.67
C LEU A 429 1.69 -5.65 4.39
N ASN A 430 1.39 -5.69 5.69
CA ASN A 430 1.22 -4.53 6.54
C ASN A 430 2.58 -3.93 6.92
N PHE A 431 3.09 -3.07 6.05
CA PHE A 431 4.30 -2.29 6.27
C PHE A 431 4.00 -0.79 6.37
N ARG A 432 4.95 -0.05 6.92
CA ARG A 432 5.01 1.40 6.84
C ARG A 432 6.19 1.79 5.96
N TYR A 433 5.91 2.47 4.86
CA TYR A 433 6.87 2.96 3.88
C TYR A 433 7.25 4.40 4.16
N LEU A 434 8.52 4.74 3.94
CA LEU A 434 8.98 6.12 3.99
C LEU A 434 8.69 6.80 2.65
N CYS A 435 7.68 7.66 2.64
CA CYS A 435 7.21 8.35 1.45
C CYS A 435 7.47 9.86 1.53
N PRO A 436 7.96 10.48 0.44
CA PRO A 436 7.94 11.93 0.34
C PRO A 436 6.49 12.41 0.19
N MET A 437 6.11 13.39 1.00
CA MET A 437 4.82 14.06 0.95
C MET A 437 4.98 15.56 0.80
N PHE A 438 4.11 16.17 0.00
CA PHE A 438 4.05 17.61 -0.14
C PHE A 438 3.30 18.22 1.04
N ARG A 439 4.01 18.97 1.88
CA ARG A 439 3.43 19.76 2.95
C ARG A 439 3.49 21.23 2.61
N ARG A 440 2.42 21.98 2.92
CA ARG A 440 2.45 23.44 2.79
C ARG A 440 3.50 24.02 3.75
N LYS A 441 4.35 24.91 3.23
CA LYS A 441 5.30 25.69 4.05
C LYS A 441 4.58 26.49 5.14
N SER A 442 5.28 26.75 6.24
CA SER A 442 4.81 27.74 7.22
C SER A 442 4.65 29.10 6.52
N ILE A 443 3.71 29.92 7.00
CA ILE A 443 3.38 31.20 6.35
C ILE A 443 4.64 32.09 6.21
N SER A 444 5.50 32.12 7.23
CA SER A 444 6.76 32.88 7.21
C SER A 444 7.73 32.36 6.16
N ALA A 445 7.99 31.05 6.09
CA ALA A 445 8.88 30.45 5.12
C ALA A 445 8.35 30.58 3.68
N LEU A 446 7.03 30.50 3.50
CA LEU A 446 6.36 30.71 2.22
C LEU A 446 6.54 32.16 1.74
N LEU A 447 6.30 33.14 2.61
CA LEU A 447 6.49 34.56 2.27
C LEU A 447 7.94 34.83 1.88
N VAL A 448 8.92 34.41 2.69
CA VAL A 448 10.35 34.60 2.37
C VAL A 448 10.71 33.97 1.04
N SER A 449 10.26 32.74 0.78
CA SER A 449 10.54 32.04 -0.47
C SER A 449 9.96 32.78 -1.67
N VAL A 450 8.67 33.16 -1.61
CA VAL A 450 7.96 33.86 -2.68
C VAL A 450 8.56 35.25 -2.91
N PHE A 451 8.88 36.00 -1.85
CA PHE A 451 9.52 37.30 -1.98
C PHE A 451 10.91 37.19 -2.60
N ALA A 452 11.74 36.25 -2.16
CA ALA A 452 13.07 36.05 -2.73
C ALA A 452 13.00 35.69 -4.22
N THR A 453 12.14 34.75 -4.61
CA THR A 453 12.00 34.37 -6.04
C THR A 453 11.45 35.51 -6.88
N THR A 454 10.39 36.16 -6.40
CA THR A 454 9.76 37.27 -7.11
C THR A 454 10.74 38.44 -7.26
N PHE A 455 11.50 38.76 -6.21
CA PHE A 455 12.54 39.79 -6.26
C PHE A 455 13.65 39.44 -7.25
N THR A 456 14.16 38.19 -7.28
CA THR A 456 15.16 37.78 -8.27
C THR A 456 14.64 37.88 -9.70
N ILE A 457 13.38 37.49 -9.95
CA ILE A 457 12.76 37.59 -11.28
C ILE A 457 12.61 39.07 -11.68
N ILE A 458 12.09 39.91 -10.80
CA ILE A 458 11.99 41.35 -11.03
C ILE A 458 13.37 41.95 -11.31
N ALA A 459 14.37 41.65 -10.48
CA ALA A 459 15.73 42.14 -10.67
C ALA A 459 16.30 41.71 -12.02
N SER A 460 16.08 40.47 -12.44
CA SER A 460 16.51 39.99 -13.77
C SER A 460 15.80 40.74 -14.92
N LEU A 461 14.49 41.00 -14.79
CA LEU A 461 13.72 41.78 -15.77
C LEU A 461 14.21 43.22 -15.85
N TYR A 462 14.53 43.85 -14.72
CA TYR A 462 15.13 45.19 -14.69
C TYR A 462 16.52 45.19 -15.34
N THR A 463 17.37 44.20 -15.07
CA THR A 463 18.69 44.13 -15.72
C THR A 463 18.59 43.93 -17.24
N LEU A 464 17.61 43.16 -17.71
CA LEU A 464 17.31 43.03 -19.13
C LEU A 464 16.81 44.36 -19.71
N PHE A 465 15.91 45.03 -19.01
CA PHE A 465 15.43 46.35 -19.42
C PHE A 465 16.57 47.35 -19.55
N ASP A 466 17.44 47.46 -18.53
CA ASP A 466 18.59 48.37 -18.54
C ASP A 466 19.61 48.05 -19.65
N LEU A 467 19.72 46.77 -20.06
CA LEU A 467 20.62 46.35 -21.13
C LEU A 467 20.06 46.65 -22.53
N TYR A 468 18.76 46.50 -22.73
CA TYR A 468 18.11 46.64 -24.05
C TYR A 468 17.59 48.07 -24.31
N MET A 469 17.15 48.78 -23.27
CA MET A 469 16.59 50.13 -23.39
C MET A 469 17.54 51.12 -24.10
N PRO A 470 18.86 51.18 -23.78
CA PRO A 470 19.78 52.09 -24.46
C PRO A 470 19.92 51.79 -25.97
N LYS A 471 19.80 50.53 -26.37
CA LYS A 471 19.87 50.12 -27.78
C LYS A 471 18.63 50.54 -28.56
N VAL A 472 17.45 50.36 -27.96
CA VAL A 472 16.18 50.77 -28.55
C VAL A 472 16.12 52.29 -28.69
N GLU A 473 16.59 53.02 -27.68
CA GLU A 473 16.66 54.47 -27.73
C GLU A 473 17.65 54.97 -28.80
N ALA A 474 18.86 54.39 -28.87
CA ALA A 474 19.83 54.74 -29.91
C ALA A 474 19.28 54.49 -31.33
N TYR A 475 18.54 53.38 -31.52
CA TYR A 475 17.89 53.07 -32.80
C TYR A 475 16.80 54.09 -33.14
N HIS A 476 15.93 54.43 -32.18
CA HIS A 476 14.84 55.37 -32.40
C HIS A 476 15.33 56.81 -32.61
N GLN A 477 16.39 57.22 -31.90
CA GLN A 477 17.08 58.49 -32.15
C GLN A 477 17.68 58.54 -33.56
N LYS A 478 18.31 57.45 -34.01
CA LYS A 478 18.83 57.34 -35.37
C LYS A 478 17.73 57.47 -36.42
N GLN A 479 16.60 56.78 -36.26
CA GLN A 479 15.44 56.93 -37.15
C GLN A 479 14.86 58.34 -37.15
N LYS A 480 14.70 58.99 -35.98
CA LYS A 480 14.24 60.38 -35.89
C LYS A 480 15.20 61.34 -36.59
N GLN A 481 16.51 61.16 -36.44
CA GLN A 481 17.51 61.95 -37.15
C GLN A 481 17.47 61.72 -38.66
N GLU A 482 17.31 60.47 -39.12
CA GLU A 482 17.16 60.15 -40.54
C GLU A 482 15.88 60.75 -41.14
N PHE A 483 14.77 60.70 -40.42
CA PHE A 483 13.50 61.31 -40.83
C PHE A 483 13.58 62.85 -40.83
N ALA A 484 14.20 63.47 -39.83
CA ALA A 484 14.43 64.92 -39.80
C ALA A 484 15.34 65.39 -40.94
N ARG A 485 16.37 64.61 -41.30
CA ARG A 485 17.21 64.88 -42.48
C ARG A 485 16.44 64.74 -43.79
N ALA A 486 15.51 63.79 -43.88
CA ALA A 486 14.64 63.64 -45.05
C ALA A 486 13.66 64.82 -45.21
N ILE A 487 13.14 65.37 -44.09
CA ILE A 487 12.27 66.56 -44.12
C ILE A 487 13.06 67.82 -44.47
N ASN A 488 14.25 68.04 -43.89
CA ASN A 488 15.05 69.22 -44.22
C ASN A 488 15.52 69.23 -45.68
N ARG A 489 15.82 68.07 -46.27
CA ARG A 489 16.07 67.98 -47.72
C ARG A 489 14.86 68.39 -48.56
N ASN A 490 13.65 67.98 -48.17
CA ASN A 490 12.43 68.41 -48.84
C ASN A 490 12.15 69.93 -48.71
N ILE A 491 12.66 70.59 -47.67
CA ILE A 491 12.53 72.05 -47.47
C ILE A 491 13.61 72.80 -48.26
N GLU A 492 14.85 72.28 -48.34
CA GLU A 492 15.89 72.82 -49.22
C GLU A 492 15.52 72.67 -50.70
N ASP A 493 14.95 71.53 -51.11
CA ASP A 493 14.43 71.31 -52.47
C ASP A 493 13.21 72.18 -52.81
N GLN A 494 12.48 72.72 -51.81
CA GLN A 494 11.43 73.73 -52.01
C GLN A 494 11.96 75.18 -51.94
N SER A 495 13.21 75.40 -51.56
CA SER A 495 13.82 76.74 -51.46
C SER A 495 14.60 77.16 -52.70
N GLU A 496 14.79 76.27 -53.69
CA GLU A 496 15.49 76.55 -54.95
C GLU A 496 14.57 76.96 -56.12
N GLU A 497 13.25 76.96 -55.97
CA GLU A 497 12.30 77.55 -56.93
C GLU A 497 11.45 78.63 -56.27
N ASP A 498 12.01 79.83 -56.13
CA ASP A 498 11.33 81.10 -56.48
C ASP A 498 12.15 82.32 -56.01
N HIS A 499 12.98 82.83 -56.92
CA HIS A 499 13.33 84.25 -56.91
C HIS A 499 12.49 84.95 -57.97
N LEU A 500 11.54 85.80 -57.54
CA LEU A 500 11.39 87.18 -58.04
C LEU A 500 10.20 87.93 -57.37
N VAL A 501 10.56 89.07 -56.78
CA VAL A 501 9.77 90.31 -56.59
C VAL A 501 8.75 90.36 -55.44
N GLY A 502 8.93 91.34 -54.54
CA GLY A 502 7.84 92.01 -53.85
C GLY A 502 8.11 92.40 -52.40
N GLU A 503 8.52 93.64 -52.19
CA GLU A 503 8.65 94.32 -50.90
C GLU A 503 7.26 94.61 -50.24
N PRO A 504 7.18 95.25 -49.05
CA PRO A 504 6.51 94.73 -47.85
C PRO A 504 5.16 95.43 -47.53
N ILE A 505 4.23 94.77 -46.81
CA ILE A 505 3.10 95.47 -46.16
C ILE A 505 2.77 94.91 -44.77
N SER A 506 2.76 95.86 -43.84
CA SER A 506 2.29 95.93 -42.45
C SER A 506 1.01 95.19 -42.03
N LYS A 507 0.96 94.78 -40.75
CA LYS A 507 0.00 95.17 -39.67
C LYS A 507 0.17 94.16 -38.51
N VAL A 508 0.71 94.50 -37.33
CA VAL A 508 0.14 95.31 -36.22
C VAL A 508 -1.18 94.73 -35.67
N ASN A 509 -1.10 94.04 -34.51
CA ASN A 509 -1.74 94.41 -33.23
C ASN A 509 -1.58 93.29 -32.18
N THR A 510 -0.81 93.54 -31.11
CA THR A 510 -1.26 93.82 -29.71
C THR A 510 -1.45 92.58 -28.84
N PHE A 511 -0.56 92.36 -27.87
CA PHE A 511 -0.83 92.76 -26.48
C PHE A 511 0.46 92.64 -25.65
N ASP A 512 0.85 93.77 -25.09
CA ASP A 512 1.77 93.93 -23.98
C ASP A 512 0.97 93.88 -22.68
N SER A 513 1.44 93.13 -21.68
CA SER A 513 1.35 93.59 -20.30
C SER A 513 2.48 92.97 -19.49
N SER A 514 3.54 93.75 -19.32
CA SER A 514 4.09 94.17 -18.01
C SER A 514 4.43 93.06 -16.99
N GLN A 515 5.57 93.02 -16.33
CA GLN A 515 6.34 94.14 -15.79
C GLN A 515 7.59 93.54 -15.12
N THR A 516 8.76 94.18 -15.34
CA THR A 516 9.79 94.51 -14.32
C THR A 516 10.45 93.39 -13.49
N LEU A 517 11.75 93.36 -13.20
CA LEU A 517 12.74 94.42 -13.00
C LEU A 517 14.14 93.77 -12.95
N TYR A 518 15.16 94.54 -13.33
CA TYR A 518 16.61 94.37 -13.20
C TYR A 518 17.07 93.70 -11.87
N VAL A 519 18.21 93.00 -11.78
CA VAL A 519 19.60 93.53 -11.77
C VAL A 519 20.62 92.41 -12.10
N PRO A 520 21.71 92.69 -12.84
CA PRO A 520 22.86 91.78 -13.00
C PRO A 520 24.10 92.20 -12.16
N VAL A 521 25.13 91.33 -12.17
CA VAL A 521 26.56 91.53 -11.77
C VAL A 521 26.85 91.23 -10.28
N SER A 522 27.92 90.54 -9.84
CA SER A 522 29.31 90.33 -10.33
C SER A 522 29.93 89.01 -9.80
N GLN A 523 30.96 88.52 -10.51
CA GLN A 523 32.07 87.77 -9.94
C GLN A 523 33.07 88.74 -9.28
N LEU A 524 33.55 88.47 -8.07
CA LEU A 524 34.99 88.31 -7.77
C LEU A 524 35.26 87.89 -6.31
N GLU A 525 36.36 87.16 -6.18
CA GLU A 525 37.09 86.68 -5.00
C GLU A 525 37.21 87.65 -3.81
N LYS A 526 37.27 87.08 -2.59
CA LYS A 526 38.39 87.33 -1.66
C LYS A 526 38.50 86.31 -0.51
N GLU A 527 39.70 85.76 -0.48
CA GLU A 527 40.49 85.14 0.60
C GLU A 527 40.26 85.58 2.06
N LYS A 528 40.65 84.65 2.96
CA LYS A 528 41.18 84.80 4.34
C LYS A 528 40.17 85.16 5.44
N ASP A 529 40.27 84.71 6.69
CA ASP A 529 41.24 83.92 7.44
C ASP A 529 40.53 83.48 8.75
N GLU A 530 40.81 82.26 9.20
CA GLU A 530 41.34 81.99 10.54
C GLU A 530 40.64 82.58 11.80
N ARG A 531 40.09 81.71 12.69
CA ARG A 531 40.46 81.55 14.13
C ARG A 531 39.32 81.18 15.11
N TYR A 532 39.66 80.20 15.95
CA TYR A 532 39.30 79.97 17.37
C TYR A 532 37.84 80.12 17.81
N HIS A 533 37.17 79.01 18.15
CA HIS A 533 37.24 78.39 19.49
C HIS A 533 36.63 76.98 19.50
#